data_AF-A0A9D9SFH4-F1
#
_entry.id   AF-A0A9D9SFH4-F1
#
_cell.length_a   1.000
_cell.length_b   1.000
_cell.length_c   1.000
_cell.angle_alpha   90.00
_cell.angle_beta   90.00
_cell.angle_gamma   90.00
#
_symmetry.space_group_name_H-M   'P 1'
#
loop_
_entity.id
_entity.type
_entity.pdbx_description
1 polymer ?
#
loop_
_entity_poly.entity_id
_entity_poly.type
_entity_poly.pdbx_seq_one_letter_code
_entity_poly.pdbx_strand_id
1 'polypeptide(L)'
;MNDNRWNQLVTDIEGYDVELMVEAGEHLRNEAEVTDVPKLLELLQHESFVVREAASWPLAIVGGSAVLPEMFIAFQRGFDEGLDNDGFSAALIGLVELHPGSSREKLLELKNSPNPIFQKNAEWLLEFC
;
A
#
# COMPACT_ATOMS: atom_id res chain seq x y z
N MET A 1 1.95 -8.33 -15.02
CA MET A 1 3.34 -8.74 -15.40
C MET A 1 3.52 -10.27 -15.39
N ASN A 2 4.63 -10.83 -15.93
CA ASN A 2 4.96 -12.27 -15.74
C ASN A 2 5.73 -12.52 -14.43
N ASP A 3 5.78 -13.78 -13.97
CA ASP A 3 6.35 -14.13 -12.65
C ASP A 3 7.85 -13.83 -12.54
N ASN A 4 8.63 -14.01 -13.61
CA ASN A 4 10.07 -13.72 -13.58
C ASN A 4 10.32 -12.23 -13.40
N ARG A 5 9.58 -11.38 -14.13
CA ARG A 5 9.66 -9.92 -13.97
C ARG A 5 9.23 -9.50 -12.57
N TRP A 6 8.15 -10.08 -12.05
CA TRP A 6 7.69 -9.81 -10.70
C TRP A 6 8.76 -10.10 -9.64
N ASN A 7 9.33 -11.30 -9.66
CA ASN A 7 10.34 -11.71 -8.69
C ASN A 7 11.61 -10.86 -8.79
N GLN A 8 12.00 -10.46 -10.01
CA GLN A 8 13.13 -9.56 -10.21
C GLN A 8 12.86 -8.19 -9.59
N LEU A 9 11.69 -7.60 -9.84
CA LEU A 9 11.34 -6.29 -9.26
C LEU A 9 11.34 -6.34 -7.73
N VAL A 10 10.78 -7.39 -7.12
CA VAL A 10 10.78 -7.55 -5.66
C VAL A 10 12.21 -7.68 -5.12
N THR A 11 13.07 -8.44 -5.81
CA THR A 11 14.47 -8.59 -5.45
C THR A 11 15.23 -7.26 -5.53
N ASP A 12 14.99 -6.48 -6.58
CA ASP A 12 15.62 -5.18 -6.79
C ASP A 12 15.16 -4.15 -5.74
N ILE A 13 13.87 -4.19 -5.36
CA ILE A 13 13.32 -3.35 -4.28
C ILE A 13 13.92 -3.71 -2.91
N GLU A 14 14.12 -5.00 -2.62
CA GLU A 14 14.72 -5.44 -1.35
C GLU A 14 16.25 -5.22 -1.30
N GLY A 15 16.87 -4.93 -2.45
CA GLY A 15 18.30 -4.71 -2.58
C GLY A 15 18.82 -3.48 -1.83
N TYR A 16 20.15 -3.38 -1.78
CA TYR A 16 20.85 -2.23 -1.15
C TYR A 16 21.20 -1.12 -2.14
N ASP A 17 20.98 -1.34 -3.44
CA ASP A 17 21.23 -0.35 -4.48
C ASP A 17 20.01 0.57 -4.59
N VAL A 18 20.17 1.81 -4.13
CA VAL A 18 19.09 2.79 -4.05
C VAL A 18 18.54 3.15 -5.43
N GLU A 19 19.39 3.20 -6.47
CA GLU A 19 18.95 3.54 -7.83
C GLU A 19 18.08 2.40 -8.38
N LEU A 20 18.54 1.15 -8.27
CA LEU A 20 17.76 -0.02 -8.66
C LEU A 20 16.46 -0.16 -7.87
N MET A 21 16.50 0.11 -6.56
CA MET A 21 15.32 0.04 -5.69
C MET A 21 14.24 1.02 -6.17
N VAL A 22 14.62 2.28 -6.45
CA VAL A 22 13.70 3.31 -6.94
C VAL A 22 13.15 2.94 -8.31
N GLU A 23 14.02 2.55 -9.25
CA GLU A 23 13.59 2.14 -10.60
C GLU A 23 12.61 0.96 -10.54
N ALA A 24 12.91 -0.05 -9.72
CA ALA A 24 12.05 -1.22 -9.56
C ALA A 24 10.69 -0.86 -8.93
N GLY A 25 10.67 0.03 -7.94
CA GLY A 25 9.43 0.58 -7.38
C GLY A 25 8.59 1.33 -8.41
N GLU A 26 9.22 2.14 -9.26
CA GLU A 26 8.54 2.84 -10.35
C GLU A 26 7.99 1.89 -11.41
N HIS A 27 8.76 0.86 -11.77
CA HIS A 27 8.30 -0.19 -12.67
C HIS A 27 7.11 -0.95 -12.09
N LEU A 28 7.17 -1.35 -10.82
CA LEU A 28 6.05 -2.00 -10.14
C LEU A 28 4.80 -1.12 -10.16
N ARG A 29 4.94 0.19 -9.88
CA ARG A 29 3.83 1.17 -9.95
C ARG A 29 3.24 1.30 -11.35
N ASN A 30 4.09 1.45 -12.36
CA ASN A 30 3.67 1.81 -13.72
C ASN A 30 3.16 0.60 -14.53
N GLU A 31 3.63 -0.61 -14.21
CA GLU A 31 3.30 -1.84 -14.94
C GLU A 31 2.23 -2.69 -14.25
N ALA A 32 1.86 -2.39 -13.00
CA ALA A 32 0.83 -3.14 -12.28
C ALA A 32 -0.55 -2.94 -12.90
N GLU A 33 -1.29 -4.04 -13.04
CA GLU A 33 -2.67 -4.04 -13.51
C GLU A 33 -3.61 -4.58 -12.42
N VAL A 34 -4.93 -4.42 -12.61
CA VAL A 34 -5.95 -4.92 -11.66
C VAL A 34 -5.79 -6.42 -11.38
N THR A 35 -5.32 -7.21 -12.35
CA THR A 35 -5.05 -8.64 -12.18
C THR A 35 -3.88 -8.95 -11.24
N ASP A 36 -3.01 -7.98 -10.99
CA ASP A 36 -1.85 -8.11 -10.10
C ASP A 36 -2.21 -7.78 -8.63
N VAL A 37 -3.42 -7.27 -8.34
CA VAL A 37 -3.87 -6.92 -6.98
C VAL A 37 -3.62 -8.04 -5.94
N PRO A 38 -3.94 -9.32 -6.21
CA PRO A 38 -3.67 -10.39 -5.24
C PRO A 38 -2.18 -10.50 -4.87
N LYS A 39 -1.28 -10.38 -5.85
CA LYS A 39 0.17 -10.43 -5.61
C LYS A 39 0.66 -9.19 -4.88
N LEU A 40 0.11 -8.02 -5.19
CA LEU A 40 0.42 -6.79 -4.44
C LEU A 40 0.00 -6.89 -2.97
N LEU A 41 -1.16 -7.51 -2.69
CA LEU A 41 -1.60 -7.77 -1.32
C LEU A 41 -0.68 -8.75 -0.58
N GLU A 42 -0.10 -9.73 -1.28
CA GLU A 42 0.93 -10.60 -0.71
C GLU A 42 2.19 -9.81 -0.32
N LEU A 43 2.59 -8.81 -1.13
CA LEU A 43 3.75 -7.95 -0.81
C LEU A 43 3.53 -7.10 0.44
N LEU A 44 2.29 -6.77 0.82
CA LEU A 44 2.01 -6.10 2.09
C LEU A 44 2.34 -6.96 3.33
N GLN A 45 2.53 -8.27 3.17
CA GLN A 45 2.94 -9.17 4.24
C GLN A 45 4.46 -9.41 4.26
N HIS A 46 5.20 -8.82 3.32
CA HIS A 46 6.64 -9.01 3.20
C HIS A 46 7.40 -8.51 4.44
N GLU A 47 8.49 -9.18 4.79
CA GLU A 47 9.30 -8.81 5.97
C GLU A 47 10.00 -7.46 5.79
N SER A 48 10.51 -7.22 4.58
CA SER A 48 11.11 -5.93 4.22
C SER A 48 10.07 -4.81 4.12
N PHE A 49 10.22 -3.77 4.92
CA PHE A 49 9.36 -2.59 4.87
C PHE A 49 9.36 -1.91 3.50
N VAL A 50 10.52 -1.77 2.85
CA VAL A 50 10.59 -1.11 1.53
C VAL A 50 9.78 -1.85 0.47
N VAL A 51 9.66 -3.18 0.57
CA VAL A 51 8.79 -3.97 -0.30
C VAL A 51 7.31 -3.70 0.00
N ARG A 52 6.92 -3.62 1.29
CA ARG A 52 5.55 -3.27 1.68
C ARG A 52 5.18 -1.86 1.21
N GLU A 53 6.08 -0.90 1.38
CA GLU A 53 5.88 0.48 0.94
C GLU A 53 5.81 0.59 -0.58
N ALA A 54 6.68 -0.08 -1.32
CA ALA A 54 6.65 -0.08 -2.79
C ALA A 54 5.35 -0.65 -3.37
N ALA A 55 4.69 -1.60 -2.67
CA ALA A 55 3.41 -2.14 -3.08
C ALA A 55 2.22 -1.19 -2.83
N SER A 56 2.36 -0.21 -1.93
CA SER A 56 1.26 0.65 -1.47
C SER A 56 0.70 1.55 -2.59
N TRP A 57 1.56 2.16 -3.41
CA TRP A 57 1.15 3.01 -4.54
C TRP A 57 0.44 2.27 -5.67
N PRO A 58 0.96 1.17 -6.23
CA PRO A 58 0.23 0.40 -7.22
C PRO A 58 -1.13 -0.09 -6.67
N LEU A 59 -1.20 -0.51 -5.40
CA LEU A 59 -2.47 -0.86 -4.76
C LEU A 59 -3.46 0.31 -4.72
N ALA A 60 -3.01 1.52 -4.41
CA ALA A 60 -3.85 2.72 -4.46
C ALA A 60 -4.44 2.96 -5.86
N ILE A 61 -3.66 2.71 -6.91
CA ILE A 61 -4.07 2.90 -8.30
C ILE A 61 -5.03 1.80 -8.75
N VAL A 62 -4.66 0.52 -8.59
CA VAL A 62 -5.38 -0.61 -9.21
C VAL A 62 -6.35 -1.33 -8.29
N GLY A 63 -6.19 -1.23 -6.97
CA GLY A 63 -7.01 -1.91 -5.97
C GLY A 63 -8.20 -1.10 -5.46
N GLY A 64 -8.10 0.23 -5.49
CA GLY A 64 -9.15 1.14 -5.00
C GLY A 64 -9.47 0.98 -3.52
N SER A 65 -10.67 1.35 -3.08
CA SER A 65 -11.04 1.31 -1.65
C SER A 65 -11.12 -0.09 -1.04
N ALA A 66 -11.20 -1.14 -1.85
CA ALA A 66 -11.32 -2.52 -1.38
C ALA A 66 -10.08 -3.00 -0.62
N VAL A 67 -8.89 -2.45 -0.92
CA VAL A 67 -7.61 -2.89 -0.33
C VAL A 67 -7.24 -2.14 0.97
N LEU A 68 -8.06 -1.18 1.40
CA LEU A 68 -7.82 -0.38 2.61
C LEU A 68 -7.60 -1.22 3.88
N PRO A 69 -8.35 -2.30 4.16
CA PRO A 69 -8.12 -3.10 5.37
C PRO A 69 -6.70 -3.67 5.45
N GLU A 70 -6.22 -4.27 4.36
CA GLU A 70 -4.89 -4.87 4.26
C GLU A 70 -3.80 -3.80 4.28
N MET A 71 -4.02 -2.67 3.59
CA MET A 71 -3.11 -1.52 3.64
C MET A 71 -3.00 -0.94 5.05
N PHE A 72 -4.09 -0.85 5.82
CA PHE A 72 -4.06 -0.39 7.21
C PHE A 72 -3.29 -1.32 8.15
N ILE A 73 -3.34 -2.64 7.92
CA ILE A 73 -2.55 -3.61 8.69
C ILE A 73 -1.06 -3.40 8.42
N ALA A 74 -0.68 -3.29 7.15
CA ALA A 74 0.72 -3.07 6.76
C ALA A 74 1.25 -1.70 7.22
N PHE A 75 0.42 -0.67 7.12
CA PHE A 75 0.71 0.67 7.60
C PHE A 75 0.96 0.69 9.13
N GLN A 76 0.06 0.06 9.90
CA GLN A 76 0.25 -0.05 11.35
C GLN A 76 1.52 -0.84 11.71
N ARG A 77 1.79 -1.95 11.00
CA ARG A 77 3.02 -2.74 11.19
C ARG A 77 4.27 -1.87 11.02
N GLY A 78 4.28 -0.93 10.06
CA GLY A 78 5.40 -0.01 9.88
C GLY A 78 5.67 0.85 11.13
N PHE A 79 4.62 1.39 11.77
CA PHE A 79 4.78 2.13 13.02
C PHE A 79 5.22 1.24 14.18
N ASP A 80 4.69 0.02 14.27
CA ASP A 80 5.07 -0.95 15.30
C ASP A 80 6.56 -1.35 15.18
N GLU A 81 7.12 -1.29 13.97
CA GLU A 81 8.55 -1.48 13.66
C GLU A 81 9.40 -0.20 13.80
N GLY A 82 8.78 0.94 14.13
CA GLY A 82 9.47 2.21 14.37
C GLY A 82 9.80 3.03 13.11
N LEU A 83 9.07 2.80 12.02
CA LEU A 83 9.24 3.48 10.74
C LEU A 83 8.30 4.71 10.65
N ASP A 84 8.66 5.69 9.81
CA ASP A 84 7.90 6.93 9.63
C ASP A 84 6.67 6.77 8.72
N ASN A 85 6.70 5.79 7.80
CA ASN A 85 5.63 5.49 6.84
C ASN A 85 5.26 6.67 5.92
N ASP A 86 6.20 7.56 5.58
CA ASP A 86 5.88 8.76 4.79
C ASP A 86 5.38 8.41 3.38
N GLY A 87 6.06 7.48 2.69
CA GLY A 87 5.66 7.03 1.36
C GLY A 87 4.35 6.25 1.38
N PHE A 88 4.17 5.40 2.38
CA PHE A 88 2.92 4.66 2.60
C PHE A 88 1.73 5.61 2.91
N SER A 89 1.95 6.64 3.73
CA SER A 89 0.95 7.66 4.04
C SER A 89 0.49 8.38 2.79
N ALA A 90 1.45 8.78 1.93
CA ALA A 90 1.15 9.42 0.66
C ALA A 90 0.31 8.50 -0.25
N ALA A 91 0.59 7.20 -0.30
CA ALA A 91 -0.20 6.25 -1.08
C ALA A 91 -1.64 6.09 -0.56
N LEU A 92 -1.85 6.07 0.76
CA LEU A 92 -3.19 6.01 1.35
C LEU A 92 -4.01 7.27 1.03
N ILE A 93 -3.40 8.45 1.12
CA ILE A 93 -4.04 9.72 0.72
C ILE A 93 -4.38 9.69 -0.77
N GLY A 94 -3.41 9.32 -1.61
CA GLY A 94 -3.59 9.20 -3.06
C GLY A 94 -4.71 8.22 -3.43
N LEU A 95 -4.89 7.12 -2.69
CA LEU A 95 -6.01 6.19 -2.88
C LEU A 95 -7.36 6.88 -2.70
N VAL A 96 -7.50 7.73 -1.67
CA VAL A 96 -8.73 8.51 -1.45
C VAL A 96 -8.94 9.52 -2.56
N GLU A 97 -7.89 10.23 -2.98
CA GLU A 97 -7.97 11.21 -4.07
C GLU A 97 -8.36 10.57 -5.41
N LEU A 98 -7.84 9.38 -5.70
CA LEU A 98 -8.15 8.62 -6.92
C LEU A 98 -9.57 8.05 -6.90
N HIS A 99 -10.09 7.68 -5.72
CA HIS A 99 -11.35 6.94 -5.57
C HIS A 99 -12.33 7.55 -4.54
N PRO A 100 -12.60 8.88 -4.55
CA PRO A 100 -13.12 9.61 -3.39
C PRO A 100 -14.48 9.11 -2.89
N GLY A 101 -15.41 8.78 -3.78
CA GLY A 101 -16.74 8.29 -3.40
C GLY A 101 -16.66 6.96 -2.65
N SER A 102 -16.03 5.96 -3.27
CA SER A 102 -15.91 4.61 -2.70
C SER A 102 -15.01 4.58 -1.46
N SER A 103 -13.92 5.36 -1.46
CA SER A 103 -13.01 5.45 -0.32
C SER A 103 -13.70 6.07 0.88
N ARG A 104 -14.48 7.15 0.70
CA ARG A 104 -15.20 7.77 1.82
C ARG A 104 -16.23 6.83 2.45
N GLU A 105 -16.99 6.10 1.64
CA GLU A 105 -17.93 5.09 2.14
C GLU A 105 -17.20 4.01 2.94
N LYS A 106 -16.12 3.47 2.39
CA LYS A 106 -15.34 2.42 3.05
C LYS A 106 -14.67 2.91 4.34
N LEU A 107 -14.17 4.13 4.38
CA LEU A 107 -13.56 4.70 5.58
C LEU A 107 -14.58 4.92 6.69
N LEU A 108 -15.81 5.33 6.37
CA LEU A 108 -16.88 5.41 7.37
C LEU A 108 -17.28 4.04 7.93
N GLU A 109 -17.26 2.99 7.11
CA GLU A 109 -17.42 1.61 7.57
C GLU A 109 -16.28 1.23 8.54
N LEU A 110 -15.03 1.41 8.11
CA LEU A 110 -13.84 1.03 8.87
C LEU A 110 -13.67 1.82 10.18
N LYS A 111 -14.05 3.11 10.19
CA LYS A 111 -14.08 3.94 11.40
C LYS A 111 -14.99 3.37 12.50
N ASN A 112 -16.06 2.67 12.12
CA ASN A 112 -16.98 2.04 13.06
C ASN A 112 -16.60 0.57 13.37
N SER A 113 -15.45 0.09 12.88
CA SER A 113 -14.96 -1.26 13.15
C SER A 113 -14.58 -1.44 14.62
N PRO A 114 -14.83 -2.61 15.23
CA PRO A 114 -14.29 -2.94 16.55
C PRO A 114 -12.77 -3.20 16.52
N ASN A 115 -12.16 -3.33 15.33
CA ASN A 115 -10.71 -3.47 15.21
C ASN A 115 -10.05 -2.09 15.33
N PRO A 116 -9.20 -1.85 16.35
CA PRO A 116 -8.58 -0.54 16.58
C PRO A 116 -7.64 -0.10 15.46
N ILE A 117 -7.03 -1.03 14.71
CA ILE A 117 -6.20 -0.71 13.54
C ILE A 117 -7.06 -0.06 12.46
N PHE A 118 -8.22 -0.67 12.17
CA PHE A 118 -9.13 -0.15 11.15
C PHE A 118 -9.76 1.17 11.59
N GLN A 119 -10.21 1.24 12.84
CA GLN A 119 -10.83 2.44 13.39
C GLN A 119 -9.87 3.64 13.33
N LYS A 120 -8.68 3.53 13.93
CA LYS A 120 -7.75 4.65 14.06
C LYS A 120 -7.19 5.11 12.72
N ASN A 121 -6.83 4.18 11.84
CA ASN A 121 -6.29 4.53 10.53
C ASN A 121 -7.38 5.11 9.62
N ALA A 122 -8.63 4.65 9.73
CA ALA A 122 -9.75 5.30 9.04
C ALA A 122 -10.02 6.71 9.57
N GLU A 123 -9.97 6.91 10.88
CA GLU A 123 -10.13 8.24 11.51
C GLU A 123 -9.04 9.21 11.06
N TRP A 124 -7.78 8.77 11.09
CA TRP A 124 -6.66 9.53 10.58
C TRP A 124 -6.89 9.89 9.10
N LEU A 125 -7.16 8.91 8.24
CA LEU A 125 -7.27 9.18 6.81
C LEU A 125 -8.47 10.09 6.46
N LEU A 126 -9.55 10.03 7.23
CA LEU A 126 -10.70 10.96 7.13
C LEU A 126 -10.40 12.38 7.64
N GLU A 127 -9.39 12.57 8.50
CA GLU A 127 -8.96 13.90 8.95
C GLU A 127 -8.13 14.61 7.87
N PHE A 128 -7.38 13.85 7.07
CA PHE A 128 -6.49 14.37 6.03
C PHE A 128 -7.08 14.36 4.61
N CYS A 129 -8.31 13.86 4.40
CA CYS A 129 -8.97 13.77 3.09
C CYS A 129 -10.45 14.18 3.10
#